data_AF-A0A815VPG2-F1
#
_entry.id   AF-A0A815VPG2-F1
#
_cell.length_a   1.000
_cell.length_b   1.000
_cell.length_c   1.000
_cell.angle_alpha   90.00
_cell.angle_beta   90.00
_cell.angle_gamma   90.00
#
_symmetry.space_group_name_H-M   'P 1'
#
loop_
_entity.id
_entity.type
_entity.pdbx_description
1 polymer ?
#
loop_
_entity_poly.entity_id
_entity_poly.type
_entity_poly.pdbx_seq_one_letter_code
_entity_poly.pdbx_strand_id
1 'polypeptide(L)'
;TFVLFKQARPDNGLVNHSPTSSMPLVTYVPIANNTTVSIDIPMNDSDGDLIRCRFAKSNNILGGILVNECQDACSTIALPPSAQLISIDDTCRLNVNLTFAGTYAIAIQFE
;
A
#
# COMPACT_ATOMS: atom_id res chain seq x y z
N THR A 1 -9.42 22.75 7.92
CA THR A 1 -10.40 21.81 7.35
C THR A 1 -10.12 21.66 5.88
N PHE A 2 -9.58 20.51 5.46
CA PHE A 2 -9.46 20.18 4.04
C PHE A 2 -10.77 19.53 3.60
N VAL A 3 -11.50 20.18 2.70
CA VAL A 3 -12.74 19.64 2.10
C VAL A 3 -12.35 18.97 0.80
N LEU A 4 -12.37 17.65 0.75
CA LEU A 4 -12.17 16.88 -0.47
C LEU A 4 -13.54 16.69 -1.14
N PHE A 5 -13.74 17.28 -2.31
CA PHE A 5 -14.91 16.98 -3.14
C PHE A 5 -14.67 15.63 -3.82
N LYS A 6 -15.30 14.56 -3.33
CA LYS A 6 -15.29 13.27 -4.01
C LYS A 6 -16.37 13.29 -5.10
N GLN A 7 -15.95 13.12 -6.34
CA GLN A 7 -16.86 13.07 -7.49
C GLN A 7 -17.51 11.69 -7.55
N ALA A 8 -18.83 11.65 -7.72
CA ALA A 8 -19.57 10.41 -7.96
C ALA A 8 -19.11 9.78 -9.29
N ARG A 9 -18.98 8.45 -9.33
CA ARG A 9 -18.59 7.77 -10.56
C ARG A 9 -19.65 8.00 -11.66
N PRO A 10 -19.24 8.20 -12.93
CA PRO A 10 -20.18 8.44 -14.03
C PRO A 10 -21.06 7.22 -14.39
N ASP A 11 -20.63 6.02 -14.01
CA ASP A 11 -21.24 4.74 -14.38
C ASP A 11 -22.37 4.31 -13.44
N ASN A 12 -22.25 4.56 -12.14
CA ASN A 12 -23.23 4.13 -11.13
C ASN A 12 -23.71 5.25 -10.19
N GLY A 13 -23.17 6.47 -10.30
CA GLY A 13 -23.55 7.62 -9.48
C GLY A 13 -23.17 7.50 -7.99
N LEU A 14 -22.41 6.48 -7.61
CA LEU A 14 -21.91 6.28 -6.25
C LEU A 14 -20.61 7.06 -6.04
N VAL A 15 -20.39 7.51 -4.80
CA VAL A 15 -19.14 8.16 -4.39
C VAL A 15 -18.18 7.08 -3.90
N ASN A 16 -17.00 6.95 -4.51
CA ASN A 16 -15.98 6.05 -4.00
C ASN A 16 -15.47 6.51 -2.64
N HIS A 17 -15.74 5.71 -1.63
CA HIS A 17 -15.03 5.75 -0.38
C HIS A 17 -13.61 5.21 -0.60
N SER A 18 -12.66 5.80 0.12
CA SER A 18 -11.31 5.22 0.10
C SER A 18 -11.32 4.03 1.05
N PRO A 19 -10.67 2.90 0.67
CA PRO A 19 -10.57 1.77 1.58
C PRO A 19 -9.84 2.19 2.85
N THR A 20 -10.28 1.67 3.98
CA THR A 20 -9.72 1.98 5.29
C THR A 20 -8.90 0.80 5.80
N SER A 21 -7.80 1.06 6.49
CA SER A 21 -7.01 0.02 7.16
C SER A 21 -7.01 0.27 8.66
N SER A 22 -7.09 -0.80 9.44
CA SER A 22 -6.87 -0.78 10.89
C SER A 22 -5.40 -0.95 11.28
N MET A 23 -4.49 -1.12 10.31
CA MET A 23 -3.07 -1.29 10.60
C MET A 23 -2.45 0.01 11.13
N PRO A 24 -1.60 -0.04 12.16
CA PRO A 24 -0.84 1.12 12.58
C PRO A 24 0.04 1.66 11.44
N LEU A 25 0.19 2.99 11.38
CA LEU A 25 1.00 3.70 10.37
C LEU A 25 2.45 3.21 10.29
N VAL A 26 2.99 2.65 11.38
CA VAL A 26 4.34 2.11 11.45
C VAL A 26 4.31 0.78 12.22
N THR A 27 4.73 -0.30 11.56
CA THR A 27 4.91 -1.62 12.16
C THR A 27 6.40 -1.95 12.25
N TYR A 28 6.91 -2.10 13.46
CA TYR A 28 8.30 -2.51 13.69
C TYR A 28 8.40 -4.03 13.73
N VAL A 29 9.32 -4.58 12.95
CA VAL A 29 9.57 -6.02 12.91
C VAL A 29 11.00 -6.29 13.35
N PRO A 30 11.22 -7.09 14.40
CA PRO A 30 12.56 -7.44 14.85
C PRO A 30 13.27 -8.30 13.79
N ILE A 31 14.50 -7.92 13.47
CA ILE A 31 15.34 -8.65 12.52
C ILE A 31 16.17 -9.66 13.29
N ALA A 32 15.89 -10.95 13.13
CA ALA A 32 16.87 -12.00 13.39
C ALA A 32 17.38 -12.55 12.05
N ASN A 33 18.60 -13.10 12.01
CA ASN A 33 19.22 -13.61 10.78
C ASN A 33 18.26 -14.58 10.05
N ASN A 34 17.89 -14.24 8.81
CA ASN A 34 16.95 -14.97 7.96
C ASN A 34 15.53 -15.10 8.55
N THR A 35 14.97 -14.03 9.11
CA THR A 35 13.56 -14.03 9.55
C THR A 35 12.65 -13.75 8.36
N THR A 36 11.84 -14.74 7.98
CA THR A 36 10.70 -14.50 7.09
C THR A 36 9.57 -13.89 7.89
N VAL A 37 9.03 -12.80 7.37
CA VAL A 37 7.94 -12.06 7.99
C VAL A 37 6.80 -11.98 7.00
N SER A 38 5.60 -12.24 7.49
CA SER A 38 4.34 -12.01 6.81
C SER A 38 3.60 -10.89 7.54
N ILE A 39 3.38 -9.77 6.88
CA ILE A 39 2.62 -8.63 7.40
C ILE A 39 1.31 -8.55 6.62
N ASP A 40 0.20 -8.70 7.33
CA ASP A 40 -1.13 -8.56 6.77
C ASP A 40 -1.62 -7.14 7.00
N ILE A 41 -1.91 -6.44 5.91
CA ILE A 41 -2.54 -5.12 5.90
C ILE A 41 -4.02 -5.36 5.59
N PRO A 42 -4.88 -5.50 6.61
CA PRO A 42 -6.31 -5.63 6.38
C PRO A 42 -6.83 -4.31 5.81
N MET A 43 -7.61 -4.42 4.76
CA MET A 43 -8.35 -3.31 4.19
C MET A 43 -9.84 -3.61 4.34
N ASN A 44 -10.62 -2.56 4.50
CA ASN A 44 -12.06 -2.63 4.48
C ASN A 44 -12.55 -1.61 3.45
N ASP A 45 -13.23 -2.12 2.43
CA ASP A 45 -13.94 -1.30 1.47
C ASP A 45 -15.44 -1.49 1.61
N SER A 46 -16.17 -0.38 1.69
CA SER A 46 -17.63 -0.39 1.85
C SER A 46 -18.38 -0.52 0.52
N ASP A 47 -17.68 -0.30 -0.59
CA ASP A 47 -18.28 -0.12 -1.91
C ASP A 47 -18.16 -1.40 -2.76
N GLY A 48 -17.35 -2.37 -2.31
CA GLY A 48 -17.10 -3.64 -2.99
C GLY A 48 -16.04 -3.53 -4.10
N ASP A 49 -15.24 -2.46 -4.07
CA ASP A 49 -14.14 -2.20 -5.00
C ASP A 49 -13.05 -3.26 -4.85
N LEU A 50 -12.39 -3.59 -5.96
CA LEU A 50 -11.29 -4.55 -5.92
C LEU A 50 -10.05 -3.91 -5.31
N ILE A 51 -9.61 -4.43 -4.16
CA ILE A 51 -8.41 -3.96 -3.48
C ILE A 51 -7.16 -4.59 -4.11
N ARG A 52 -6.24 -3.75 -4.54
CA ARG A 52 -4.92 -4.14 -5.06
C ARG A 52 -3.83 -3.41 -4.29
N CYS A 53 -2.64 -4.00 -4.23
CA CYS A 53 -1.48 -3.33 -3.66
C CYS A 53 -0.22 -3.56 -4.48
N ARG A 54 0.69 -2.60 -4.35
CA ARG A 54 2.02 -2.62 -4.93
C ARG A 54 2.99 -1.88 -4.04
N PHE A 55 4.28 -2.05 -4.29
CA PHE A 55 5.26 -1.15 -3.70
C PHE A 55 5.05 0.29 -4.20
N ALA A 56 5.13 1.24 -3.28
CA ALA A 56 5.05 2.66 -3.57
C ALA A 56 6.25 3.08 -4.42
N LYS A 57 6.08 4.12 -5.24
CA LYS A 57 7.13 4.65 -6.10
C LYS A 57 7.38 6.13 -5.78
N SER A 58 8.64 6.52 -5.78
CA SER A 58 9.03 7.93 -5.65
C SER A 58 8.80 8.74 -6.93
N ASN A 59 8.50 8.06 -8.04
CA ASN A 59 8.36 8.63 -9.38
C ASN A 59 7.10 8.15 -10.10
N ASN A 60 5.97 7.99 -9.40
CA ASN A 60 4.73 7.58 -10.05
C ASN A 60 4.10 8.74 -10.85
N ILE A 61 3.46 8.45 -11.99
CA ILE A 61 2.72 9.45 -12.77
C ILE A 61 1.24 9.23 -12.55
N LEU A 62 0.57 10.16 -11.87
CA LEU A 62 -0.87 10.14 -11.61
C LEU A 62 -1.50 11.35 -12.29
N GLY A 63 -2.42 11.11 -13.24
CA GLY A 63 -3.09 12.19 -13.98
C GLY A 63 -2.13 13.14 -14.71
N GLY A 64 -0.96 12.66 -15.15
CA GLY A 64 0.08 13.46 -15.80
C GLY A 64 1.03 14.20 -14.85
N ILE A 65 0.85 14.05 -13.53
CA ILE A 65 1.69 14.70 -12.51
C ILE A 65 2.63 13.66 -11.89
N LEU A 66 3.90 14.03 -11.73
CA LEU A 66 4.88 13.22 -10.99
C LEU A 66 4.60 13.33 -9.49
N VAL A 67 4.34 12.18 -8.84
CA VAL A 67 4.02 12.08 -7.42
C VAL A 67 5.04 11.17 -6.74
N ASN A 68 5.64 11.68 -5.66
CA ASN A 68 6.45 10.90 -4.72
C ASN A 68 5.51 10.29 -3.67
N GLU A 69 5.06 9.05 -3.92
CA GLU A 69 4.02 8.38 -3.10
C GLU A 69 4.49 8.01 -1.69
N CYS A 70 5.80 7.97 -1.49
CA CYS A 70 6.42 7.49 -0.26
C CYS A 70 7.13 8.59 0.51
N GLN A 71 7.10 9.85 0.06
CA GLN A 71 7.76 10.99 0.73
C GLN A 71 9.17 10.65 1.24
N ASP A 72 9.99 10.09 0.37
CA ASP A 72 11.39 9.67 0.62
C ASP A 72 11.57 8.38 1.44
N ALA A 73 10.47 7.72 1.84
CA ALA A 73 10.50 6.40 2.48
C ALA A 73 10.66 5.23 1.47
N CYS A 74 10.54 5.48 0.16
CA CYS A 74 10.89 4.47 -0.82
C CYS A 74 12.40 4.23 -0.72
N SER A 75 12.76 3.04 -0.27
CA SER A 75 14.16 2.59 -0.26
C SER A 75 14.83 2.85 -1.62
N THR A 76 15.98 3.51 -1.59
CA THR A 76 16.90 3.60 -2.75
C THR A 76 17.62 2.27 -3.01
N ILE A 77 17.65 1.40 -1.99
CA ILE A 77 18.10 0.01 -2.11
C ILE A 77 17.00 -0.78 -2.80
N ALA A 78 17.35 -1.55 -3.83
CA ALA A 78 16.43 -2.46 -4.50
C ALA A 78 15.70 -3.33 -3.46
N LEU A 79 14.38 -3.50 -3.64
CA LEU A 79 13.58 -4.39 -2.81
C LEU A 79 14.25 -5.77 -2.74
N PRO A 80 14.26 -6.44 -1.56
CA PRO A 80 14.79 -7.79 -1.46
C PRO A 80 14.16 -8.69 -2.51
N PRO A 81 14.90 -9.60 -3.18
CA PRO A 81 14.32 -10.53 -4.15
C PRO A 81 13.20 -11.40 -3.57
N SER A 82 13.19 -11.60 -2.24
CA SER A 82 12.15 -12.31 -1.51
C SER A 82 10.88 -11.50 -1.25
N ALA A 83 10.89 -10.18 -1.51
CA ALA A 83 9.76 -9.31 -1.21
C ALA A 83 8.61 -9.61 -2.19
N GLN A 84 7.55 -10.22 -1.66
CA GLN A 84 6.34 -10.55 -2.39
C GLN A 84 5.16 -9.82 -1.75
N LEU A 85 4.34 -9.19 -2.58
CA LEU A 85 3.10 -8.54 -2.16
C LEU A 85 1.93 -9.25 -2.84
N ILE A 86 0.94 -9.65 -2.06
CA ILE A 86 -0.19 -10.45 -2.53
C ILE A 86 -1.50 -9.78 -2.07
N SER A 87 -2.43 -9.61 -3.00
CA SER A 87 -3.79 -9.14 -2.70
C SER A 87 -4.74 -10.35 -2.66
N ILE A 88 -5.36 -10.60 -1.51
CA ILE A 88 -6.32 -11.70 -1.29
C ILE A 88 -7.42 -11.16 -0.36
N ASP A 89 -8.68 -11.27 -0.76
CA ASP A 89 -9.86 -11.00 0.09
C ASP A 89 -9.71 -9.76 0.98
N ASP A 90 -9.69 -8.58 0.36
CA ASP A 90 -9.49 -7.26 1.00
C ASP A 90 -8.25 -7.14 1.90
N THR A 91 -7.26 -8.02 1.70
CA THR A 91 -6.03 -8.02 2.48
C THR A 91 -4.82 -7.92 1.57
N CYS A 92 -3.88 -7.09 1.99
CA CYS A 92 -2.58 -6.96 1.35
C CYS A 92 -1.50 -7.60 2.22
N ARG A 93 -0.99 -8.75 1.79
CA ARG A 93 0.05 -9.50 2.50
C ARG A 93 1.43 -9.20 1.92
N LEU A 94 2.32 -8.65 2.75
CA LEU A 94 3.75 -8.54 2.47
C LEU A 94 4.47 -9.74 3.06
N ASN A 95 5.11 -10.54 2.21
CA ASN A 95 6.08 -11.55 2.59
C ASN A 95 7.48 -11.06 2.25
N VAL A 96 8.39 -11.06 3.22
CA VAL A 96 9.78 -10.65 3.00
C VAL A 96 10.72 -11.37 3.95
N ASN A 97 11.89 -11.78 3.47
CA ASN A 97 12.99 -12.21 4.33
C ASN A 97 13.81 -10.98 4.73
N LEU A 98 13.80 -10.64 6.01
CA LEU A 98 14.52 -9.49 6.53
C LEU A 98 15.99 -9.88 6.77
N THR A 99 16.87 -9.42 5.88
CA THR A 99 18.32 -9.60 5.99
C THR A 99 19.06 -8.32 6.38
N PHE A 100 18.39 -7.16 6.28
CA PHE A 100 18.89 -5.84 6.68
C PHE A 100 17.73 -4.94 7.13
N ALA A 101 18.04 -3.90 7.90
CA ALA A 101 17.05 -2.88 8.28
C ALA A 101 16.73 -1.95 7.11
N GLY A 102 15.44 -1.72 6.85
CA GLY A 102 14.98 -0.85 5.78
C GLY A 102 13.52 -0.44 5.97
N THR A 103 13.09 0.56 5.20
CA THR A 103 11.71 1.02 5.17
C THR A 103 11.03 0.52 3.90
N TYR A 104 9.84 -0.05 4.07
CA TYR A 104 9.01 -0.55 2.96
C TYR A 104 7.76 0.33 2.86
N ALA A 105 7.61 1.01 1.73
CA ALA A 105 6.42 1.80 1.44
C ALA A 105 5.50 1.00 0.50
N ILE A 106 4.25 0.79 0.92
CA ILE A 106 3.23 0.05 0.17
C ILE A 106 2.12 1.03 -0.23
N ALA A 107 1.76 1.02 -1.51
CA ALA A 107 0.65 1.77 -2.06
C ALA A 107 -0.56 0.85 -2.26
N ILE A 108 -1.72 1.31 -1.81
CA ILE A 108 -3.01 0.63 -1.96
C ILE A 108 -3.76 1.28 -3.13
N GLN A 109 -4.38 0.45 -3.96
CA GLN A 109 -5.17 0.81 -5.13
C GLN A 109 -6.55 0.16 -5.01
N PHE A 110 -7.58 0.86 -5.48
CA PHE A 110 -8.96 0.41 -5.51
C PHE A 110 -9.56 0.80 -6.87
N GLU A 111 -10.42 -0.07 -7.40
CA GLU A 111 -11.07 0.03 -8.71
C GLU A 111 -12.54 -0.34 -8.63
#